data_AF-A0A2D8HQT3-F1
#
_entry.id   AF-A0A2D8HQT3-F1
#
_cell.length_a   1.000
_cell.length_b   1.000
_cell.length_c   1.000
_cell.angle_alpha   90.00
_cell.angle_beta   90.00
_cell.angle_gamma   90.00
#
_symmetry.space_group_name_H-M   'P 1'
#
loop_
_entity.id
_entity.type
_entity.pdbx_description
1 polymer ?
#
loop_
_entity_poly.entity_id
_entity_poly.type
_entity_poly.pdbx_seq_one_letter_code
_entity_poly.pdbx_strand_id
1 'polypeptide(L)' 'MTTLPQNLLPDHASVADDGSLVIGGVRVADLAAEFGTPLFIYDEQHLRSRCREAVEAFGHQSAVYATKAFLCR' A
#
# COMPACT_ATOMS: atom_id res chain seq x y z
N MET A 1 6.27 19.84 -12.32
CA MET A 1 6.11 18.45 -11.84
C MET A 1 5.01 18.46 -10.80
N THR A 2 3.91 17.75 -11.03
CA THR A 2 2.82 17.68 -10.06
C THR A 2 3.30 16.83 -8.89
N THR A 3 3.50 17.46 -7.73
CA THR A 3 3.90 16.77 -6.51
C THR A 3 2.73 15.95 -6.01
N LEU A 4 2.85 14.62 -6.05
CA LEU A 4 1.89 13.74 -5.37
C LEU A 4 2.06 13.88 -3.85
N PRO A 5 0.99 14.13 -3.09
CA PRO A 5 1.08 14.18 -1.63
C PRO A 5 1.42 12.79 -1.08
N GLN A 6 2.67 12.61 -0.67
CA GLN A 6 3.20 11.31 -0.24
C GLN A 6 2.41 10.71 0.94
N ASN A 7 1.86 11.56 1.82
CA ASN A 7 1.06 11.12 2.96
C ASN A 7 -0.31 10.53 2.58
N LEU A 8 -0.74 10.64 1.31
CA LEU A 8 -1.94 10.00 0.79
C LEU A 8 -1.64 8.70 0.04
N LEU A 9 -0.37 8.35 -0.13
CA LEU A 9 0.07 7.14 -0.83
C LEU A 9 0.56 6.09 0.18
N PRO A 10 0.74 4.82 -0.25
CA PRO A 10 1.43 3.83 0.57
C PRO A 10 2.85 4.28 0.96
N ASP A 11 3.33 3.82 2.12
CA ASP A 11 4.63 4.26 2.68
C ASP A 11 5.81 3.97 1.74
N HIS A 12 5.72 2.93 0.89
CA HIS A 12 6.76 2.57 -0.09
C HIS A 12 6.43 3.05 -1.51
N ALA A 13 5.65 4.13 -1.64
CA ALA A 13 5.43 4.80 -2.91
C ALA A 13 6.59 5.75 -3.24
N SER A 14 7.05 5.74 -4.48
CA SER A 14 8.05 6.66 -5.00
C SER A 14 7.79 7.01 -6.46
N VAL A 15 8.47 8.04 -6.96
CA VAL A 15 8.42 8.44 -8.37
C VAL A 15 9.81 8.18 -8.96
N ALA A 16 9.89 7.35 -10.00
CA ALA A 16 11.13 7.06 -10.71
C ALA A 16 11.59 8.27 -11.54
N ASP A 17 12.83 8.23 -12.04
CA ASP A 17 13.43 9.31 -12.85
C ASP A 17 12.63 9.62 -14.12
N ASP A 18 11.91 8.63 -14.67
CA ASP A 18 11.03 8.77 -15.83
C ASP A 18 9.62 9.30 -15.48
N GLY A 19 9.35 9.59 -14.21
CA GLY A 19 8.07 10.06 -13.71
C GLY A 19 7.06 8.97 -13.37
N SER A 20 7.41 7.69 -13.51
CA SER A 20 6.53 6.55 -13.19
C SER A 20 6.30 6.41 -11.69
N LEU A 21 5.05 6.10 -11.30
CA LEU A 21 4.73 5.70 -9.92
C LEU A 21 5.23 4.28 -9.67
N VAL A 22 6.00 4.13 -8.59
CA VAL A 22 6.51 2.87 -8.06
C VAL A 22 5.87 2.63 -6.71
N ILE A 23 5.39 1.41 -6.45
CA ILE A 23 4.85 0.97 -5.15
C ILE A 23 5.58 -0.30 -4.75
N GLY A 24 6.21 -0.32 -3.57
CA GLY A 24 6.92 -1.51 -3.08
C GLY A 24 8.06 -1.96 -4.00
N GLY A 25 8.67 -1.03 -4.73
CA GLY A 25 9.75 -1.32 -5.69
C GLY A 25 9.28 -1.76 -7.09
N VAL A 26 7.98 -1.84 -7.36
CA VAL A 26 7.43 -2.23 -8.66
C VAL A 26 6.72 -1.05 -9.33
N ARG A 27 6.98 -0.81 -10.63
CA ARG A 27 6.26 0.22 -11.39
C ARG A 27 4.80 -0.18 -11.57
N VAL A 28 3.89 0.76 -11.34
CA VAL A 28 2.44 0.55 -11.53
C VAL A 28 2.10 0.20 -12.98
N ALA A 29 2.83 0.75 -13.95
CA ALA A 29 2.63 0.44 -15.36
C ALA A 29 2.95 -1.03 -15.69
N ASP A 30 3.99 -1.59 -15.08
CA ASP A 30 4.38 -2.99 -15.28
C ASP A 30 3.30 -3.93 -14.71
N LEU A 31 2.78 -3.61 -13.52
CA LEU A 31 1.65 -4.33 -12.92
C LEU A 31 0.39 -4.26 -13.78
N ALA A 32 0.09 -3.10 -14.36
CA ALA A 32 -1.07 -2.94 -15.25
C ALA A 32 -0.92 -3.74 -16.56
N ALA A 33 0.30 -3.83 -17.09
CA ALA A 33 0.58 -4.63 -18.28
C ALA A 33 0.48 -6.15 -17.99
N GLU A 34 0.92 -6.59 -16.82
CA GLU A 34 0.89 -8.00 -16.41
C GLU A 34 -0.51 -8.47 -16.02
N PHE A 35 -1.23 -7.71 -15.18
CA PHE A 35 -2.49 -8.13 -14.57
C PHE A 35 -3.74 -7.50 -15.21
N GLY A 36 -3.56 -6.55 -16.12
CA GLY A 36 -4.65 -5.80 -16.74
C GLY A 36 -5.25 -4.72 -15.83
N THR A 37 -6.29 -4.04 -16.31
CA THR A 37 -6.99 -2.98 -15.58
C THR A 37 -8.51 -3.17 -15.63
N PRO A 38 -9.26 -2.82 -14.56
CA PRO A 38 -8.82 -2.16 -13.32
C PRO A 38 -8.07 -3.11 -12.36
N LEU A 39 -7.08 -2.57 -11.64
CA LEU A 39 -6.22 -3.31 -10.71
C LEU A 39 -6.16 -2.61 -9.35
N PHE A 40 -6.38 -3.36 -8.26
CA PHE A 40 -6.10 -2.92 -6.90
C PHE A 40 -4.69 -3.40 -6.50
N ILE A 41 -3.85 -2.47 -6.06
CA ILE A 41 -2.48 -2.75 -5.63
C ILE A 41 -2.39 -2.47 -4.13
N TYR A 42 -2.00 -3.48 -3.35
CA TYR A 42 -1.78 -3.35 -1.92
C TYR A 42 -0.28 -3.43 -1.62
N ASP A 43 0.24 -2.43 -0.90
CA ASP A 43 1.57 -2.48 -0.32
C ASP A 43 1.52 -3.30 0.99
N GLU A 44 2.04 -4.51 0.94
CA GLU A 44 2.03 -5.43 2.07
C GLU A 44 2.79 -4.89 3.28
N GLN A 45 3.94 -4.25 3.07
CA GLN A 45 4.75 -3.75 4.18
C GLN A 45 4.08 -2.56 4.86
N HIS A 46 3.41 -1.69 4.11
CA HIS A 46 2.54 -0.64 4.65
C HIS A 46 1.43 -1.23 5.52
N LEU A 47 0.67 -2.21 5.01
CA LEU A 47 -0.40 -2.87 5.76
C LEU A 47 0.11 -3.51 7.06
N ARG A 48 1.23 -4.23 6.98
CA ARG A 48 1.87 -4.83 8.16
C ARG A 48 2.37 -3.78 9.15
N SER A 49 2.83 -2.61 8.69
CA SER A 49 3.23 -1.51 9.57
C SER A 49 2.05 -0.98 10.36
N ARG A 50 0.93 -0.68 9.69
CA ARG A 50 -0.31 -0.24 10.34
C ARG A 50 -0.82 -1.25 11.37
N CYS A 51 -0.71 -2.55 11.09
CA CYS A 51 -1.03 -3.60 12.08
C CYS A 51 -0.10 -3.55 13.30
N ARG A 52 1.23 -3.42 13.11
CA ARG A 52 2.18 -3.32 14.22
C ARG A 52 1.94 -2.08 15.07
N GLU A 53 1.70 -0.94 14.43
CA GLU A 53 1.40 0.33 15.11
C GLU A 53 0.11 0.22 15.94
N ALA A 54 -0.93 -0.42 15.42
CA ALA A 54 -2.15 -0.66 16.18
C ALA A 54 -1.91 -1.58 17.40
N VAL A 55 -1.13 -2.66 17.23
CA VAL A 55 -0.78 -3.56 18.34
C VAL A 55 0.07 -2.85 19.38
N GLU A 56 1.02 -2.00 18.98
CA GLU A 56 1.87 -1.22 19.88
C GLU A 56 1.05 -0.19 20.66
N ALA A 57 0.10 0.48 20.02
CA ALA A 57 -0.73 1.50 20.64
C ALA A 57 -1.84 0.93 21.55
N PHE A 58 -2.45 -0.20 21.17
CA PHE A 58 -3.66 -0.72 21.84
C PHE A 58 -3.46 -2.07 22.55
N GLY A 59 -2.39 -2.80 22.23
CA GLY A 59 -2.13 -4.14 22.75
C GLY A 59 -2.71 -5.27 21.88
N HIS A 60 -2.07 -6.43 21.92
CA HIS A 60 -2.34 -7.54 20.99
C HIS A 60 -3.77 -8.11 21.06
N GLN A 61 -4.47 -8.00 22.20
CA GLN A 61 -5.85 -8.49 22.35
C GLN A 61 -6.90 -7.44 21.98
N SER A 62 -6.49 -6.19 21.80
CA SER A 62 -7.40 -5.06 21.55
C SER A 62 -7.29 -4.53 20.13
N ALA A 63 -6.18 -4.81 19.43
CA ALA A 63 -6.03 -4.54 18.00
C ALA A 63 -6.71 -5.64 17.17
N VAL A 64 -7.98 -5.43 16.80
CA VAL A 64 -8.77 -6.36 15.98
C VAL A 64 -8.99 -5.79 14.59
N TYR A 65 -8.60 -6.55 13.57
CA TYR A 65 -8.86 -6.18 12.18
C TYR A 65 -10.33 -6.41 11.80
N ALA A 66 -11.00 -5.37 11.32
CA ALA A 66 -12.39 -5.46 10.87
C ALA A 66 -12.46 -6.00 9.43
N THR A 67 -12.67 -7.30 9.29
CA THR A 67 -12.67 -8.03 7.99
C THR A 67 -13.65 -7.51 6.94
N LYS A 68 -14.64 -6.71 7.33
CA LYS A 68 -15.52 -5.98 6.39
C LYS A 68 -14.75 -5.00 5.49
N ALA A 69 -13.56 -4.55 5.88
CA ALA A 69 -12.74 -3.65 5.09
C ALA A 69 -12.18 -4.37 3.84
N PHE A 70 -11.59 -5.54 4.05
CA PHE A 70 -11.11 -6.43 2.99
C PHE A 70 -10.75 -7.81 3.60
N LEU A 71 -11.13 -8.90 2.94
CA LEU A 71 -10.73 -10.25 3.33
C LEU A 71 -10.65 -11.12 2.08
N CYS A 72 -9.51 -11.79 1.87
CA CYS A 72 -9.28 -12.68 0.75
C CYS A 72 -8.69 -14.01 1.23
N ARG A 73 -8.63 -14.99 0.32
CA ARG A 73 -8.04 -16.31 0.56
C ARG A 73 -6.58 -16.34 0.10
#